data_AF-A0A7Y8JWD6-F1
#
_entry.id   AF-A0A7Y8JWD6-F1
#
_cell.length_a   1.000
_cell.length_b   1.000
_cell.length_c   1.000
_cell.angle_alpha   90.00
_cell.angle_beta   90.00
_cell.angle_gamma   90.00
#
_symmetry.space_group_name_H-M   'P 1'
#
loop_
_entity.id
_entity.type
_entity.pdbx_description
1 polymer ?
#
loop_
_entity_poly.entity_id
_entity_poly.type
_entity_poly.pdbx_seq_one_letter_code
_entity_poly.pdbx_strand_id
1 'polypeptide(L)' 'MTQSTTVSSLIGPWKGVAETSLQERCRDAWNTPLDEFSDLEVATFLNQKIAAPQKLVEAKRRLKSAFCPSQRAENGQQ' A
#
# COMPACT_ATOMS: atom_id res chain seq x y z
N MET A 1 11.33 6.24 14.55
CA MET A 1 10.79 6.97 13.39
C MET A 1 10.29 5.94 12.39
N THR A 2 8.98 5.79 12.24
CA THR A 2 8.40 4.90 11.21
C THR A 2 8.63 5.56 9.87
N GLN A 3 9.65 5.12 9.13
CA GLN A 3 9.87 5.60 7.76
C GLN A 3 8.66 5.19 6.92
N SER A 4 7.93 6.18 6.43
CA SER A 4 6.86 6.00 5.46
C SER A 4 7.45 5.42 4.19
N THR A 5 7.40 4.10 4.06
CA THR A 5 7.90 3.39 2.88
C THR A 5 7.08 3.85 1.67
N THR A 6 7.72 4.42 0.66
CA THR A 6 7.09 4.77 -0.63
C THR A 6 7.55 3.79 -1.71
N VAL A 7 6.88 3.80 -2.86
CA VAL A 7 7.31 3.00 -4.01
C VAL A 7 8.67 3.49 -4.53
N SER A 8 8.90 4.80 -4.53
CA SER A 8 10.18 5.40 -4.89
C SER A 8 11.35 4.94 -4.01
N SER A 9 11.14 4.78 -2.70
CA SER A 9 12.18 4.27 -1.79
C SER A 9 12.45 2.77 -1.96
N LEU A 10 11.49 2.02 -2.50
CA LEU A 10 11.58 0.55 -2.61
C LEU A 10 12.19 0.05 -3.91
N ILE A 11 11.84 0.68 -5.04
CA ILE A 11 12.29 0.27 -6.39
C ILE A 11 13.00 1.39 -7.15
N GLY A 12 13.10 2.58 -6.55
CA GLY A 12 13.72 3.75 -7.14
C GLY A 12 12.71 4.70 -7.81
N PRO A 13 13.19 5.86 -8.29
CA PRO A 13 12.34 6.85 -8.94
C PRO A 13 11.71 6.29 -10.22
N TRP A 14 10.49 6.76 -10.53
CA TRP A 14 9.80 6.42 -11.78
C TRP A 14 10.67 6.74 -12.99
N LYS A 15 10.84 5.77 -13.89
CA LYS A 15 11.60 5.93 -15.13
C LYS A 15 10.68 5.69 -16.32
N GLY A 16 10.57 6.68 -17.21
CA GLY A 16 9.77 6.62 -18.43
C GLY A 16 8.59 7.58 -18.43
N VAL A 17 7.91 7.64 -19.57
CA VAL A 17 6.68 8.44 -19.75
C VAL A 17 5.48 7.60 -19.31
N ALA A 18 4.52 8.24 -18.63
CA ALA A 18 3.23 7.64 -18.38
C ALA A 18 2.35 7.90 -19.61
N GLU A 19 2.21 6.91 -20.47
CA GLU A 19 1.51 7.01 -21.76
C GLU A 19 0.00 6.72 -21.62
N THR A 20 -0.40 6.17 -20.47
CA THR A 20 -1.79 5.84 -20.17
C THR A 20 -2.21 6.49 -18.86
N SER A 21 -3.51 6.80 -18.75
CA SER A 21 -4.10 7.32 -17.51
C SER A 21 -3.87 6.39 -16.31
N LEU A 22 -3.73 5.09 -16.55
CA LEU A 22 -3.37 4.12 -15.51
C LEU A 22 -1.93 4.31 -15.01
N GLN A 23 -0.98 4.51 -15.93
CA GLN A 23 0.41 4.81 -15.58
C GLN A 23 0.54 6.18 -14.92
N GLU A 24 -0.25 7.17 -15.31
CA GLU A 24 -0.26 8.50 -14.69
C GLU A 24 -0.69 8.39 -13.22
N ARG A 25 -1.74 7.61 -12.93
CA ARG A 25 -2.16 7.32 -11.56
C ARG A 25 -1.09 6.56 -10.78
N CYS A 26 -0.40 5.60 -11.39
CA CYS A 26 0.72 4.91 -10.75
C CYS A 26 1.89 5.86 -10.45
N ARG A 27 2.16 6.82 -11.34
CA ARG A 27 3.20 7.84 -11.16
C ARG A 27 2.83 8.82 -10.05
N ASP A 28 1.57 9.25 -9.99
CA ASP A 28 1.07 10.15 -8.95
C ASP A 28 1.18 9.50 -7.56
N ALA A 29 0.74 8.25 -7.45
CA ALA A 29 0.85 7.46 -6.22
C ALA A 29 2.28 6.97 -5.90
N TRP A 30 3.28 7.22 -6.77
CA TRP A 30 4.62 6.65 -6.65
C TRP A 30 5.39 7.15 -5.42
N ASN A 31 5.16 8.40 -5.03
CA ASN A 31 5.75 9.02 -3.84
C ASN A 31 4.82 9.01 -2.63
N THR A 32 3.60 8.48 -2.78
CA THR A 32 2.68 8.31 -1.67
C THR A 32 3.18 7.20 -0.74
N PRO A 33 3.13 7.40 0.58
CA PRO A 33 3.40 6.36 1.55
C PRO A 33 2.50 5.14 1.36
N LEU A 34 3.08 3.94 1.48
CA LEU A 34 2.35 2.68 1.43
C LEU A 34 1.19 2.60 2.42
N ASP A 35 1.24 3.36 3.51
CA ASP A 35 0.18 3.48 4.52
C ASP A 35 -1.04 4.27 4.00
N GLU A 36 -0.81 5.28 3.16
CA GLU A 36 -1.85 6.18 2.63
C GLU A 36 -2.49 5.67 1.34
N PHE A 37 -2.00 4.54 0.80
CA PHE A 37 -2.60 3.92 -0.38
C PHE A 37 -4.04 3.48 -0.11
N SER A 38 -4.95 3.81 -1.03
CA SER A 38 -6.29 3.27 -1.10
C SER A 38 -6.29 1.81 -1.54
N ASP A 39 -7.33 1.05 -1.21
CA ASP A 39 -7.49 -0.34 -1.66
C ASP A 39 -7.42 -0.47 -3.19
N LEU A 40 -8.01 0.51 -3.90
CA LEU A 40 -7.94 0.59 -5.36
C LEU A 40 -6.50 0.73 -5.87
N GLU A 41 -5.68 1.56 -5.22
CA GLU A 41 -4.29 1.76 -5.62
C GLU A 41 -3.45 0.52 -5.33
N VAL A 42 -3.67 -0.15 -4.20
CA VAL A 42 -3.03 -1.44 -3.90
C VAL A 42 -3.41 -2.47 -4.96
N ALA A 43 -4.70 -2.59 -5.30
CA ALA A 43 -5.18 -3.51 -6.32
C ALA A 43 -4.61 -3.18 -7.71
N THR A 44 -4.56 -1.91 -8.09
CA THR A 44 -3.98 -1.45 -9.36
C THR A 44 -2.50 -1.81 -9.45
N PHE A 45 -1.71 -1.53 -8.41
CA PHE A 45 -0.28 -1.86 -8.41
C PHE A 45 -0.02 -3.37 -8.47
N LEU A 46 -0.83 -4.17 -7.77
CA LEU A 46 -0.76 -5.64 -7.84
C LEU A 46 -1.12 -6.15 -9.25
N ASN A 47 -2.17 -5.62 -9.88
CA ASN A 47 -2.57 -5.99 -11.24
C ASN A 47 -1.52 -5.61 -12.28
N GLN A 48 -0.89 -4.43 -12.12
CA GLN A 48 0.20 -3.98 -12.99
C GLN A 48 1.55 -4.66 -12.68
N LYS A 49 1.60 -5.55 -11.67
CA LYS A 49 2.82 -6.22 -11.18
C LYS A 49 3.93 -5.25 -10.77
N ILE A 50 3.59 -4.02 -10.40
CA ILE A 50 4.53 -2.99 -9.97
C ILE A 50 4.87 -3.23 -8.51
N ALA A 51 6.15 -3.43 -8.20
CA ALA A 51 6.64 -3.74 -6.86
C ALA A 51 5.89 -4.92 -6.19
N ALA A 52 5.41 -5.88 -6.99
CA ALA A 52 4.56 -6.99 -6.55
C ALA A 52 5.05 -7.71 -5.26
N PRO A 53 6.34 -8.10 -5.10
CA PRO A 53 6.76 -8.77 -3.88
C PRO A 53 6.68 -7.88 -2.63
N GLN A 54 7.00 -6.59 -2.74
CA GLN A 54 6.97 -5.65 -1.62
C GLN A 54 5.52 -5.21 -1.31
N LYS A 55 4.70 -4.98 -2.35
CA LYS A 55 3.27 -4.69 -2.23
C LYS A 55 2.50 -5.88 -1.65
N LEU A 56 2.90 -7.12 -1.94
CA LEU A 56 2.33 -8.31 -1.30
C LEU A 56 2.64 -8.38 0.19
N VAL A 57 3.84 -7.98 0.62
CA VAL A 57 4.18 -7.92 2.05
C VAL A 57 3.31 -6.89 2.77
N GLU A 58 3.15 -5.70 2.19
CA GLU A 58 2.30 -4.65 2.76
C GLU A 58 0.81 -5.03 2.75
N ALA A 59 0.30 -5.60 1.66
CA ALA A 59 -1.08 -6.10 1.60
C ALA A 59 -1.33 -7.19 2.65
N LYS A 60 -0.38 -8.11 2.85
CA LYS A 60 -0.45 -9.11 3.93
C LYS A 60 -0.37 -8.49 5.33
N ARG A 61 0.39 -7.40 5.52
CA ARG A 61 0.44 -6.64 6.77
C ARG A 61 -0.92 -5.99 7.06
N ARG A 62 -1.51 -5.31 6.08
CA ARG A 62 -2.84 -4.68 6.17
C ARG A 62 -3.92 -5.72 6.46
N LEU A 63 -3.91 -6.85 5.77
CA LEU A 63 -4.83 -7.95 6.06
C LEU A 63 -4.64 -8.45 7.50
N LYS A 64 -3.41 -8.72 7.95
CA LYS A 64 -3.17 -9.13 9.35
C LYS A 64 -3.62 -8.08 10.38
N SER A 65 -3.49 -6.79 10.08
CA SER A 65 -3.97 -5.71 10.95
C SER A 65 -5.50 -5.63 10.95
N ALA A 66 -6.16 -5.78 9.80
CA ALA A 66 -7.61 -5.80 9.68
C ALA A 66 -8.23 -7.06 10.30
N PHE A 67 -7.49 -8.18 10.29
CA PHE A 67 -7.88 -9.47 10.87
C PHE A 67 -7.38 -9.68 12.31
N CYS A 68 -6.91 -8.65 13.01
CA CYS A 68 -6.70 -8.72 14.45
C CYS A 68 -7.87 -8.01 15.18
N PRO A 69 -9.03 -8.68 15.37
CA PRO A 69 -10.02 -8.24 16.34
C PRO A 69 -9.50 -8.59 17.74
N SER A 70 -8.57 -7.80 18.26
CA SER A 70 -8.29 -7.74 19.69
C SER A 70 -8.26 -6.25 20.00
N GLN A 71 -9.32 -5.62 20.51
CA GLN A 71 -10.07 -6.05 21.68
C GLN A 71 -11.55 -5.64 21.60
N ARG A 72 -12.47 -6.60 21.58
CA ARG A 72 -13.75 -6.44 22.28
C ARG A 72 -13.40 -6.59 23.75
N ALA A 73 -13.06 -5.48 24.40
CA ALA A 73 -13.03 -5.44 25.85
C ALA A 73 -14.45 -5.79 26.32
N GLU A 74 -14.60 -7.01 26.84
CA GLU A 74 -15.75 -7.38 27.65
C GLU A 74 -15.77 -6.42 28.85
N ASN A 75 -16.57 -5.35 28.75
CA ASN A 75 -16.97 -4.57 29.91
C ASN A 75 -17.97 -5.42 30.70
N GLY A 76 -17.42 -6.34 31.49
CA GLY A 76 -18.06 -6.79 32.72
C GLY A 76 -17.92 -5.69 33.77
N GLN A 77 -18.92 -4.81 33.85
CA GLN A 77 -19.24 -3.95 34.99
C GLN A 77 -20.72 -3.56 34.78
N GLN A 78 -21.66 -3.75 35.69
CA GLN A 78 -21.66 -4.23 37.07
C GLN A 78 -23.11 -4.60 37.39
#